data_AF-A0A7V1LH54-F1
#
_entry.id   AF-A0A7V1LH54-F1
#
_cell.length_a   1.000
_cell.length_b   1.000
_cell.length_c   1.000
_cell.angle_alpha   90.00
_cell.angle_beta   90.00
_cell.angle_gamma   90.00
#
_symmetry.space_group_name_H-M   'P 1'
#
loop_
_entity.id
_entity.type
_entity.pdbx_description
1 polymer ?
#
loop_
_entity_poly.entity_id
_entity_poly.type
_entity_poly.pdbx_seq_one_letter_code
_entity_poly.pdbx_strand_id
1 'polypeptide(L)' 'MNTNGFTKVCALHELKNSEGKRFIVNDIDLALFKIEEEVFALNNICPHQHT' A
#
# COMPACT_ATOMS: atom_id res chain seq x y z
N MET A 1 -20.45 -9.08 -0.48
CA MET A 1 -19.36 -9.11 0.52
C MET A 1 -19.27 -7.71 1.08
N ASN A 2 -19.65 -7.50 2.35
CA ASN A 2 -19.58 -6.18 2.99
C ASN A 2 -18.13 -5.92 3.39
N THR A 3 -17.36 -5.29 2.53
CA THR A 3 -16.09 -4.70 2.93
C THR A 3 -16.40 -3.31 3.45
N ASN A 4 -16.39 -3.11 4.78
CA ASN A 4 -16.67 -1.83 5.45
C ASN A 4 -15.66 -0.73 5.07
N GLY A 5 -15.64 -0.28 3.81
CA GLY A 5 -14.65 0.65 3.29
C GLY A 5 -13.26 0.05 3.03
N PHE A 6 -13.11 -1.27 2.99
CA PHE A 6 -11.83 -1.94 2.70
C PHE A 6 -11.80 -2.50 1.26
N THR A 7 -10.62 -2.46 0.63
CA THR A 7 -10.39 -3.05 -0.70
C THR A 7 -9.24 -4.04 -0.62
N LYS A 8 -9.43 -5.24 -1.19
CA LYS A 8 -8.35 -6.22 -1.32
C LYS A 8 -7.40 -5.78 -2.44
N VAL A 9 -6.10 -5.74 -2.15
CA VAL A 9 -5.08 -5.25 -3.10
C VAL A 9 -4.05 -6.31 -3.53
N CYS A 10 -3.63 -7.20 -2.64
CA CYS A 10 -2.78 -8.36 -2.96
C CYS A 10 -2.80 -9.39 -1.83
N ALA A 11 -2.18 -10.55 -2.04
CA ALA A 11 -1.87 -11.51 -0.98
C ALA A 11 -0.61 -11.10 -0.20
N LEU A 12 -0.51 -11.49 1.08
CA LEU A 12 0.60 -11.12 1.97
C LEU A 12 1.97 -11.63 1.49
N HIS A 13 2.00 -12.78 0.82
CA HIS A 13 3.24 -13.37 0.29
C HIS A 13 3.78 -12.63 -0.94
N GLU A 14 2.98 -11.78 -1.57
CA GLU A 14 3.41 -10.94 -2.68
C GLU A 14 4.15 -9.67 -2.22
N LEU A 15 4.10 -9.37 -0.92
CA LEU A 15 4.87 -8.28 -0.31
C LEU A 15 6.20 -8.83 0.18
N LYS A 16 7.29 -8.31 -0.39
CA LYS A 16 8.64 -8.58 0.09
C LYS A 16 8.96 -7.69 1.29
N ASN A 17 9.74 -8.25 2.22
CA ASN A 17 10.18 -7.50 3.39
C ASN A 17 11.08 -6.32 2.97
N SER A 18 10.88 -5.17 3.59
CA SER A 18 11.62 -3.92 3.33
C SER A 18 11.55 -3.40 1.88
N GLU A 19 10.55 -3.81 1.11
CA GLU A 19 10.29 -3.34 -0.26
C GLU A 19 8.88 -2.77 -0.37
N GLY A 20 8.77 -1.56 -0.92
CA GLY A 20 7.48 -0.91 -1.17
C GLY A 20 6.83 -1.43 -2.45
N LYS A 21 5.53 -1.75 -2.39
CA LYS A 21 4.73 -2.11 -3.58
C LYS A 21 3.63 -1.09 -3.79
N ARG A 22 3.59 -0.50 -4.99
CA ARG A 22 2.60 0.51 -5.39
C ARG A 22 1.26 -0.13 -5.75
N PHE A 23 0.17 0.52 -5.34
CA PHE A 23 -1.20 0.19 -5.69
C PHE A 23 -1.99 1.47 -6.01
N ILE A 24 -2.98 1.34 -6.89
CA ILE A 24 -3.95 2.40 -7.18
C ILE A 24 -5.31 1.89 -6.74
N VAL A 25 -5.94 2.56 -5.77
CA VAL A 25 -7.25 2.18 -5.21
C VAL A 25 -8.15 3.40 -5.23
N ASN A 26 -9.28 3.34 -5.96
CA ASN A 26 -10.21 4.46 -6.11
C ASN A 26 -9.50 5.78 -6.50
N ASP A 27 -8.60 5.71 -7.48
CA ASP A 27 -7.77 6.84 -7.96
C ASP A 27 -6.77 7.41 -6.93
N ILE A 28 -6.59 6.76 -5.79
CA ILE A 28 -5.58 7.11 -4.78
C ILE A 28 -4.34 6.24 -4.97
N ASP A 29 -3.18 6.89 -5.10
CA ASP A 29 -1.87 6.24 -5.20
C ASP A 29 -1.33 5.88 -3.80
N LEU A 30 -1.13 4.59 -3.56
CA LEU A 30 -0.77 4.03 -2.25
C LEU A 30 0.47 3.14 -2.38
N ALA A 31 1.29 3.14 -1.35
CA ALA A 31 2.41 2.20 -1.21
C ALA A 31 2.20 1.33 0.02
N LEU A 32 2.27 0.01 -0.15
CA LEU A 32 2.35 -0.93 0.96
C LEU A 32 3.80 -1.30 1.22
N PHE A 33 4.19 -1.27 2.49
CA PHE A 33 5.48 -1.73 2.97
C PHE A 33 5.27 -2.86 3.97
N LYS A 34 5.93 -3.98 3.75
CA LYS A 34 6.01 -5.05 4.74
C LYS A 34 7.32 -4.89 5.51
N ILE A 35 7.24 -4.73 6.82
CA ILE A 35 8.39 -4.67 7.73
C ILE A 35 8.21 -5.80 8.74
N GLU A 36 9.04 -6.82 8.60
CA GLU A 36 8.95 -8.09 9.32
C GLU A 36 7.57 -8.74 9.16
N GLU A 37 6.75 -8.74 10.21
CA GLU A 37 5.41 -9.34 10.23
C GLU A 37 4.30 -8.31 10.04
N GLU A 38 4.63 -7.02 10.02
CA GLU A 38 3.66 -5.92 9.93
C GLU A 38 3.59 -5.33 8.52
N VAL A 39 2.40 -4.80 8.16
CA VAL A 39 2.15 -4.14 6.88
C VAL A 39 1.67 -2.72 7.13
N PHE A 40 2.37 -1.78 6.53
CA PHE A 40 2.10 -0.35 6.61
C PHE A 40 1.60 0.15 5.26
N ALA A 41 0.61 1.05 5.29
CA ALA A 41 0.09 1.72 4.11
C ALA A 41 0.40 3.21 4.19
N LEU A 42 0.98 3.76 3.14
CA LEU A 42 1.34 5.17 3.02
C LEU A 42 0.79 5.73 1.71
N ASN A 43 0.59 7.04 1.64
CA ASN A 43 0.40 7.71 0.36
C ASN A 43 1.72 7.57 -0.44
N ASN A 44 1.62 7.19 -1.71
CA ASN A 44 2.79 7.05 -2.58
C ASN A 44 3.29 8.40 -3.15
N ILE A 45 2.71 9.51 -2.71
CA ILE A 45 3.12 10.87 -3.06
C ILE A 45 3.95 11.44 -1.91
N CYS A 46 5.21 11.79 -2.20
CA CYS A 46 6.06 12.50 -1.24
C CYS A 46 5.67 13.98 -1.21
N PRO A 47 5.20 14.54 -0.09
CA PRO A 47 4.77 15.95 -0.02
C PRO A 47 5.92 16.92 -0.25
N HIS A 48 7.16 16.50 0.00
CA HIS A 48 8.35 17.32 -0.25
C HIS A 48 8.74 17.34 -1.73
N GLN A 49 8.35 16.32 -2.48
CA GLN A 49 8.68 16.21 -3.89
C GLN A 49 7.61 16.94 -4.70
N HIS A 50 7.70 18.27 -4.69
CA HIS A 50 6.98 19.14 -5.62
C HIS A 50 7.70 19.11 -6.97
N THR A 51 7.56 18.04 -7.73
CA THR A 51 8.08 17.98 -9.12
C THR A 51 7.10 17.28 -10.02
#